data_AF-A0A1J5NVL5-F1
#
_entry.id   AF-A0A1J5NVL5-F1
#
_cell.length_a   1.000
_cell.length_b   1.000
_cell.length_c   1.000
_cell.angle_alpha   90.00
_cell.angle_beta   90.00
_cell.angle_gamma   90.00
#
_symmetry.space_group_name_H-M   'P 1'
#
loop_
_entity.id
_entity.type
_entity.pdbx_description
1 polymer ?
#
loop_
_entity_poly.entity_id
_entity_poly.type
_entity_poly.pdbx_seq_one_letter_code
_entity_poly.pdbx_strand_id
1 'polypeptide(L)'
;MIRKDKIQVLVDCLASRTQPTAPLTLGDLFHLAEICTARVGEAVVAEACFCQHLTPEEVLARIEKAFDHNLEAMRLGMDRDSQSFLLGRVGHELTRQPGQITGDAFLDRAVSLTLAAQVGNHLVGLAPCAGTGDACVFSGLTAAMLEAYPREEVWPAVAVMLRVGTFFRAGKTTTGCNMEGLGAGASGTAAALVELAGGGPREVERAIVLALSPTISVPCTPRVMVPGLCATHIGGALMLGQLAAGLALKTSIPVNVPVDVMLALAARAHQVSAQYIVPEVISYMEAYFKSDPRVDRYIEEQVKEEERQRQATIATRAREEVSRLAELANPVTEPFGEVIVGGSSQAVGSPTNTARIAHALAQGEIKKVIIELYPELFARRAINVPGILMGAIYGSSTADSQSYRRVMEELPRLGIEVEIKEAREPQLQRVTLETGAGRVMVDARNRGGGRLALIDAIPSREAALAAARRLGIDIVP
;
A
#
# COMPACT_ATOMS: atom_id res chain seq x y z
N MET A 1 -4.76 -23.90 -20.02
CA MET A 1 -3.81 -24.68 -20.86
C MET A 1 -2.90 -23.77 -21.67
N ILE A 2 -1.59 -23.99 -21.63
CA ILE A 2 -0.60 -23.25 -22.44
C ILE A 2 -0.68 -23.69 -23.90
N ARG A 3 -0.67 -22.72 -24.82
CA ARG A 3 -0.68 -22.97 -26.27
C ARG A 3 0.75 -23.01 -26.82
N LYS A 4 1.18 -24.16 -27.34
CA LYS A 4 2.56 -24.37 -27.82
C LYS A 4 2.93 -23.47 -29.00
N ASP A 5 1.97 -23.22 -29.90
CA ASP A 5 2.11 -22.28 -31.01
C ASP A 5 2.40 -20.86 -30.50
N LYS A 6 1.74 -20.43 -29.43
CA LYS A 6 2.00 -19.13 -28.80
C LYS A 6 3.36 -19.05 -28.14
N ILE A 7 3.79 -20.13 -27.47
CA ILE A 7 5.14 -20.19 -26.89
C ILE A 7 6.20 -20.00 -27.98
N GLN A 8 6.08 -20.68 -29.13
CA GLN A 8 7.06 -20.53 -30.21
C GLN A 8 7.12 -19.09 -30.72
N VAL A 9 5.97 -18.45 -30.94
CA VAL A 9 5.92 -17.03 -31.35
C VAL A 9 6.61 -16.13 -30.34
N LEU A 10 6.38 -16.35 -29.04
CA LEU A 10 7.03 -15.59 -27.97
C LEU A 10 8.55 -15.81 -27.95
N VAL A 11 9.01 -17.04 -28.13
CA VAL A 11 10.44 -17.41 -28.21
C VAL A 11 11.11 -16.73 -29.41
N ASP A 12 10.45 -16.70 -30.57
CA ASP A 12 10.96 -16.03 -31.76
C ASP A 12 11.06 -14.50 -31.53
N CYS A 13 10.04 -13.91 -30.89
CA CYS A 13 10.07 -12.51 -30.48
C CYS A 13 11.23 -12.21 -29.52
N LEU A 14 11.47 -13.08 -28.53
CA LEU A 14 12.60 -12.95 -27.59
C LEU A 14 13.95 -13.00 -28.30
N ALA A 15 14.11 -13.94 -29.25
CA ALA A 15 15.33 -14.08 -30.05
C ALA A 15 15.63 -12.84 -30.91
N SER A 16 14.59 -12.12 -31.34
CA SER A 16 14.72 -10.92 -32.19
C SER A 16 15.07 -9.63 -31.43
N ARG A 17 15.07 -9.65 -30.09
CA ARG A 17 15.40 -8.48 -29.26
C ARG A 17 16.85 -8.05 -29.45
N THR A 18 17.14 -6.77 -29.25
CA THR A 18 18.51 -6.23 -29.29
C THR A 18 19.44 -6.87 -28.25
N GLN A 19 18.89 -7.27 -27.10
CA GLN A 19 19.59 -8.02 -26.06
C GLN A 19 18.78 -9.27 -25.71
N PRO A 20 18.87 -10.36 -26.51
CA PRO A 20 18.01 -11.53 -26.36
C PRO A 20 18.14 -12.18 -24.98
N THR A 21 19.35 -12.20 -24.43
CA THR A 21 19.67 -12.85 -23.15
C THR A 21 19.45 -11.96 -21.92
N ALA A 22 19.10 -10.69 -22.09
CA ALA A 22 18.81 -9.81 -20.96
C ALA A 22 17.45 -10.19 -20.33
N PRO A 23 17.39 -10.38 -19.00
CA PRO A 23 16.14 -10.64 -18.29
C PRO A 23 15.13 -9.52 -18.56
N LEU A 24 13.87 -9.87 -18.77
CA LEU A 24 12.78 -8.89 -18.94
C LEU A 24 12.40 -8.28 -17.59
N THR A 25 12.03 -6.99 -17.54
CA THR A 25 11.25 -6.46 -16.40
C THR A 25 9.83 -7.06 -16.38
N LEU A 26 9.03 -6.78 -15.34
CA LEU A 26 7.62 -7.16 -15.37
C LEU A 26 6.87 -6.39 -16.46
N GLY A 27 7.15 -5.09 -16.61
CA GLY A 27 6.59 -4.27 -17.68
C GLY A 27 6.93 -4.81 -19.07
N ASP A 28 8.20 -5.14 -19.33
CA ASP A 28 8.63 -5.69 -20.62
C ASP A 28 7.94 -7.04 -20.93
N LEU A 29 7.77 -7.89 -19.91
CA LEU A 29 7.10 -9.18 -20.04
C LEU A 29 5.61 -9.01 -20.37
N PHE A 30 4.92 -8.09 -19.72
CA PHE A 30 3.50 -7.82 -20.00
C PHE A 30 3.32 -7.20 -21.39
N HIS A 31 4.24 -6.30 -21.78
CA HIS A 31 4.28 -5.75 -23.12
C HIS A 31 4.51 -6.83 -24.18
N LEU A 32 5.44 -7.76 -23.94
CA LEU A 32 5.67 -8.92 -24.82
C LEU A 32 4.40 -9.77 -24.98
N ALA A 33 3.72 -10.08 -23.88
CA ALA A 33 2.46 -10.82 -23.93
C ALA A 33 1.39 -10.08 -24.75
N GLU A 34 1.31 -8.75 -24.61
CA GLU A 34 0.36 -7.90 -25.33
C GLU A 34 0.62 -7.92 -26.85
N ILE A 35 1.85 -7.64 -27.29
CA ILE A 35 2.19 -7.58 -28.72
C ILE A 35 2.06 -8.95 -29.41
N CYS A 36 2.29 -10.04 -28.69
CA CYS A 36 2.13 -11.41 -29.21
C CYS A 36 0.70 -11.94 -29.10
N THR A 37 -0.24 -11.15 -28.54
CA THR A 37 -1.62 -11.59 -28.24
C THR A 37 -1.62 -12.94 -27.52
N ALA A 38 -0.82 -13.00 -26.44
CA ALA A 38 -0.60 -14.17 -25.61
C ALA A 38 -1.00 -13.88 -24.16
N ARG A 39 -1.20 -14.93 -23.38
CA ARG A 39 -1.44 -14.82 -21.94
C ARG A 39 -0.13 -14.52 -21.22
N VAL A 40 -0.19 -13.90 -20.04
CA VAL A 40 1.03 -13.60 -19.27
C VAL A 40 1.73 -14.89 -18.85
N GLY A 41 0.97 -15.91 -18.44
CA GLY A 41 1.53 -17.24 -18.14
C GLY A 41 2.30 -17.85 -19.32
N GLU A 42 1.85 -17.63 -20.55
CA GLU A 42 2.56 -18.08 -21.76
C GLU A 42 3.89 -17.32 -21.93
N ALA A 43 3.89 -16.00 -21.74
CA ALA A 43 5.10 -15.18 -21.83
C ALA A 43 6.15 -15.54 -20.76
N VAL A 44 5.73 -15.79 -19.52
CA VAL A 44 6.63 -16.24 -18.43
C VAL A 44 7.29 -17.57 -18.78
N VAL A 45 6.50 -18.54 -19.24
CA VAL A 45 7.01 -19.86 -19.59
C VAL A 45 7.92 -19.76 -20.81
N ALA A 46 7.59 -18.94 -21.82
CA ALA A 46 8.42 -18.72 -22.99
C ALA A 46 9.78 -18.11 -22.64
N GLU A 47 9.82 -17.11 -21.74
CA GLU A 47 11.09 -16.54 -21.23
C GLU A 47 11.95 -17.64 -20.58
N ALA A 48 11.35 -18.47 -19.71
CA ALA A 48 12.07 -19.57 -19.08
C ALA A 48 12.57 -20.62 -20.09
N CYS A 49 11.75 -20.98 -21.08
CA CYS A 49 12.14 -21.90 -22.16
C CYS A 49 13.34 -21.35 -22.93
N PHE A 50 13.28 -20.07 -23.32
CA PHE A 50 14.33 -19.40 -24.08
C PHE A 50 15.64 -19.29 -23.29
N CYS A 51 15.58 -18.82 -22.03
CA CYS A 51 16.76 -18.57 -21.21
C CYS A 51 17.40 -19.85 -20.66
N GLN A 52 16.64 -20.93 -20.47
CA GLN A 52 17.13 -22.16 -19.84
C GLN A 52 17.23 -23.35 -20.82
N HIS A 53 16.85 -23.16 -22.09
CA HIS A 53 16.80 -24.21 -23.11
C HIS A 53 15.94 -25.40 -22.68
N LEU A 54 14.76 -25.11 -22.13
CA LEU A 54 13.80 -26.11 -21.65
C LEU A 54 12.54 -26.11 -22.52
N THR A 55 11.85 -27.24 -22.56
CA THR A 55 10.49 -27.33 -23.07
C THR A 55 9.48 -26.71 -22.09
N PRO A 56 8.29 -26.28 -22.56
CA PRO A 56 7.24 -25.77 -21.69
C PRO A 56 6.84 -26.76 -20.58
N GLU A 57 6.78 -28.05 -20.90
CA GLU A 57 6.46 -29.12 -19.96
C GLU A 57 7.53 -29.24 -18.87
N GLU A 58 8.81 -29.16 -19.23
CA GLU A 58 9.91 -29.20 -18.26
C GLU A 58 9.92 -27.97 -17.35
N VAL A 59 9.61 -26.79 -17.88
CA VAL A 59 9.47 -25.56 -17.07
C VAL A 59 8.36 -25.72 -16.04
N LEU A 60 7.16 -26.14 -16.47
CA LEU A 60 6.03 -26.34 -15.57
C LEU A 60 6.28 -27.44 -14.54
N ALA A 61 6.91 -28.55 -14.93
CA ALA A 61 7.28 -29.63 -14.01
C ALA A 61 8.29 -29.16 -12.95
N ARG A 62 9.24 -28.28 -13.31
CA ARG A 62 10.17 -27.67 -12.35
C ARG A 62 9.47 -26.70 -11.40
N ILE A 63 8.50 -25.93 -11.89
CA ILE A 63 7.69 -25.04 -11.06
C ILE A 63 6.88 -25.86 -10.05
N GLU A 64 6.22 -26.92 -10.50
CA GLU A 64 5.49 -27.83 -9.61
C GLU A 64 6.40 -28.41 -8.52
N LYS A 65 7.53 -29.00 -8.94
CA LYS A 65 8.51 -29.58 -8.01
C LYS A 65 9.06 -28.58 -7.00
N ALA A 66 9.14 -27.30 -7.35
CA ALA A 66 9.60 -26.26 -6.43
C ALA A 66 8.66 -26.05 -5.22
N PHE A 67 7.40 -26.50 -5.32
CA PHE A 67 6.42 -26.43 -4.23
C PHE A 67 6.38 -27.67 -3.34
N ASP A 68 7.03 -28.79 -3.71
CA ASP A 68 6.93 -30.07 -2.98
C ASP A 68 7.18 -29.92 -1.48
N HIS A 69 8.32 -29.33 -1.10
CA HIS A 69 8.69 -29.10 0.31
C HIS A 69 7.67 -28.21 1.03
N ASN A 70 7.24 -27.13 0.38
CA ASN A 70 6.37 -26.15 1.03
C ASN A 70 4.94 -26.65 1.21
N LEU A 71 4.43 -27.43 0.24
CA LEU A 71 3.13 -28.08 0.36
C LEU A 71 3.18 -29.15 1.46
N GLU A 72 4.31 -29.84 1.63
CA GLU A 72 4.48 -30.77 2.73
C GLU A 72 4.54 -30.09 4.10
N ALA A 73 5.33 -29.01 4.22
CA ALA A 73 5.35 -28.19 5.42
C ALA A 73 3.96 -27.62 5.75
N MET A 74 3.20 -27.19 4.75
CA MET A 74 1.82 -26.77 4.92
C MET A 74 0.95 -27.88 5.50
N ARG A 75 1.01 -29.11 4.95
CA ARG A 75 0.26 -30.26 5.48
C ARG A 75 0.61 -30.54 6.94
N LEU A 76 1.90 -30.54 7.27
CA LEU A 76 2.35 -30.66 8.66
C LEU A 76 1.75 -29.55 9.54
N GLY A 77 1.69 -28.31 9.05
CA GLY A 77 1.07 -27.19 9.76
C GLY A 77 -0.43 -27.33 10.01
N MET A 78 -1.11 -28.26 9.34
CA MET A 78 -2.53 -28.60 9.55
C MET A 78 -2.71 -29.67 10.63
N ASP A 79 -1.65 -30.39 11.02
CA ASP A 79 -1.74 -31.48 12.00
C ASP A 79 -2.16 -30.98 13.37
N ARG A 80 -2.90 -31.83 14.10
CA ARG A 80 -3.48 -31.49 15.42
C ARG A 80 -2.45 -31.08 16.45
N ASP A 81 -1.27 -31.69 16.37
CA ASP A 81 -0.20 -31.50 17.34
C ASP A 81 0.77 -30.39 16.89
N SER A 82 0.59 -29.83 15.70
CA SER A 82 1.41 -28.76 15.15
C SER A 82 1.10 -27.43 15.80
N GLN A 83 2.13 -26.80 16.37
CA GLN A 83 2.00 -25.52 17.06
C GLN A 83 3.13 -24.57 16.70
N SER A 84 2.74 -23.41 16.22
CA SER A 84 3.62 -22.26 15.99
C SER A 84 3.90 -21.53 17.29
N PHE A 85 5.16 -21.16 17.52
CA PHE A 85 5.54 -20.35 18.69
C PHE A 85 4.91 -18.95 18.68
N LEU A 86 4.49 -18.43 17.53
CA LEU A 86 3.84 -17.11 17.39
C LEU A 86 2.34 -17.18 17.11
N LEU A 87 1.88 -18.21 16.40
CA LEU A 87 0.52 -18.31 15.87
C LEU A 87 -0.30 -19.44 16.51
N GLY A 88 0.25 -20.16 17.49
CA GLY A 88 -0.44 -21.27 18.13
C GLY A 88 -0.80 -22.37 17.13
N ARG A 89 -2.00 -22.91 17.23
CA ARG A 89 -2.51 -24.03 16.40
C ARG A 89 -3.44 -23.56 15.27
N VAL A 90 -3.33 -22.29 14.85
CA VAL A 90 -4.25 -21.68 13.89
C VAL A 90 -4.39 -22.48 12.58
N GLY A 91 -3.32 -23.13 12.12
CA GLY A 91 -3.35 -23.98 10.92
C GLY A 91 -4.31 -25.16 11.05
N HIS A 92 -4.27 -25.87 12.19
CA HIS A 92 -5.20 -26.95 12.49
C HIS A 92 -6.63 -26.45 12.73
N GLU A 93 -6.77 -25.38 13.52
CA GLU A 93 -8.06 -24.83 13.94
C GLU A 93 -8.90 -24.41 12.73
N LEU A 94 -8.31 -23.69 11.78
CA LEU A 94 -8.99 -23.20 10.58
C LEU A 94 -9.22 -24.29 9.53
N THR A 95 -8.39 -25.33 9.46
CA THR A 95 -8.55 -26.38 8.44
C THR A 95 -9.59 -27.43 8.83
N ARG A 96 -9.89 -27.60 10.12
CA ARG A 96 -10.96 -28.50 10.60
C ARG A 96 -12.35 -27.90 10.58
N GLN A 97 -12.43 -26.60 10.84
CA GLN A 97 -13.63 -25.82 10.70
C GLN A 97 -13.21 -24.63 9.87
N PRO A 98 -13.33 -24.69 8.53
CA PRO A 98 -13.12 -23.50 7.71
C PRO A 98 -14.15 -22.47 8.20
N GLY A 99 -13.69 -21.60 9.10
CA GLY A 99 -14.48 -20.50 9.59
C GLY A 99 -14.82 -19.65 8.39
N GLN A 100 -16.05 -19.15 8.33
CA GLN A 100 -16.42 -18.14 7.36
C GLN A 100 -15.72 -16.82 7.76
N ILE A 101 -14.42 -16.70 7.44
CA ILE A 101 -13.65 -15.48 7.69
C ILE A 101 -14.20 -14.37 6.80
N THR A 102 -14.41 -14.69 5.53
CA THR A 102 -14.88 -13.78 4.49
C THR A 102 -16.25 -14.18 3.94
N GLY A 103 -16.63 -15.45 4.09
CA GLY A 103 -17.84 -16.01 3.47
C GLY A 103 -17.63 -16.48 2.03
N ASP A 104 -16.44 -16.25 1.45
CA ASP A 104 -16.00 -16.83 0.19
C ASP A 104 -15.23 -18.12 0.47
N ALA A 105 -15.77 -19.26 0.04
CA ALA A 105 -15.22 -20.57 0.37
C ALA A 105 -13.80 -20.78 -0.18
N PHE A 106 -13.49 -20.24 -1.36
CA PHE A 106 -12.15 -20.35 -1.95
C PHE A 106 -11.15 -19.49 -1.17
N LEU A 107 -11.51 -18.24 -0.87
CA LEU A 107 -10.65 -17.32 -0.13
C LEU A 107 -10.42 -17.79 1.31
N ASP A 108 -11.48 -18.25 1.99
CA ASP A 108 -11.39 -18.80 3.35
C ASP A 108 -10.48 -20.04 3.38
N ARG A 109 -10.56 -20.88 2.33
CA ARG A 109 -9.66 -22.02 2.17
C ARG A 109 -8.21 -21.59 1.94
N ALA A 110 -7.97 -20.64 1.05
CA ALA A 110 -6.63 -20.10 0.78
C ALA A 110 -6.01 -19.49 2.05
N VAL A 111 -6.77 -18.70 2.82
CA VAL A 111 -6.30 -18.13 4.10
C VAL A 111 -5.95 -19.23 5.09
N SER A 112 -6.80 -20.25 5.23
CA SER A 112 -6.56 -21.38 6.13
C SER A 112 -5.27 -22.12 5.79
N LEU A 113 -5.05 -22.40 4.50
CA LEU A 113 -3.86 -23.09 4.01
C LEU A 113 -2.60 -22.23 4.11
N THR A 114 -2.70 -20.92 3.90
CA THR A 114 -1.57 -19.99 4.11
C THR A 114 -1.15 -19.92 5.57
N LEU A 115 -2.09 -19.90 6.51
CA LEU A 115 -1.78 -19.91 7.94
C LEU A 115 -1.23 -21.27 8.37
N ALA A 116 -1.70 -22.38 7.80
CA ALA A 116 -1.09 -23.69 7.98
C ALA A 116 0.35 -23.71 7.44
N ALA A 117 0.63 -23.15 6.27
CA ALA A 117 1.98 -23.03 5.73
C ALA A 117 2.91 -22.24 6.65
N GLN A 118 2.43 -21.17 7.29
CA GLN A 118 3.22 -20.43 8.28
C GLN A 118 3.47 -21.22 9.57
N VAL A 119 2.51 -22.05 10.02
CA VAL A 119 2.75 -22.97 11.13
C VAL A 119 3.83 -23.99 10.72
N GLY A 120 3.71 -24.58 9.53
CA GLY A 120 4.70 -25.48 8.94
C GLY A 120 6.10 -24.86 8.87
N ASN A 121 6.20 -23.60 8.46
CA ASN A 121 7.44 -22.83 8.45
C ASN A 121 8.13 -22.81 9.81
N HIS A 122 7.38 -22.64 10.90
CA HIS A 122 7.96 -22.63 12.24
C HIS A 122 8.36 -24.02 12.76
N LEU A 123 7.93 -25.09 12.11
CA LEU A 123 8.25 -26.47 12.49
C LEU A 123 9.41 -27.04 11.69
N VAL A 124 9.36 -26.91 10.37
CA VAL A 124 10.29 -27.56 9.43
C VAL A 124 10.94 -26.59 8.45
N GLY A 125 10.60 -25.30 8.53
CA GLY A 125 11.02 -24.29 7.55
C GLY A 125 10.28 -24.41 6.22
N LEU A 126 10.34 -23.35 5.43
CA LEU A 126 9.93 -23.36 4.04
C LEU A 126 11.13 -23.10 3.13
N ALA A 127 11.08 -23.66 1.92
CA ALA A 127 11.87 -23.18 0.82
C ALA A 127 11.33 -21.79 0.42
N PRO A 128 12.12 -20.71 0.52
CA PRO A 128 11.66 -19.38 0.11
C PRO A 128 11.18 -19.42 -1.34
N CYS A 129 9.88 -19.23 -1.59
CA CYS A 129 9.31 -19.21 -2.93
C CYS A 129 9.96 -18.07 -3.70
N ALA A 130 10.62 -18.36 -4.82
CA ALA A 130 11.33 -17.34 -5.58
C ALA A 130 12.28 -16.47 -4.73
N GLY A 131 12.79 -16.98 -3.59
CA GLY A 131 13.71 -16.31 -2.67
C GLY A 131 13.13 -15.30 -1.67
N THR A 132 11.80 -15.14 -1.61
CA THR A 132 11.11 -14.27 -0.63
C THR A 132 10.60 -15.06 0.59
N GLY A 133 10.35 -14.35 1.70
CA GLY A 133 9.75 -14.92 2.93
C GLY A 133 8.24 -15.15 2.87
N ASP A 134 7.61 -14.89 1.73
CA ASP A 134 6.18 -15.04 1.45
C ASP A 134 5.78 -16.46 1.01
N ALA A 135 6.69 -17.43 1.16
CA ALA A 135 6.47 -18.82 0.80
C ALA A 135 5.13 -19.37 1.33
N CYS A 136 4.68 -18.89 2.49
CA CYS A 136 3.39 -19.26 3.09
C CYS A 136 2.19 -18.83 2.25
N VAL A 137 2.19 -17.59 1.73
CA VAL A 137 1.07 -17.06 0.93
C VAL A 137 0.98 -17.84 -0.37
N PHE A 138 2.11 -17.97 -1.07
CA PHE A 138 2.14 -18.67 -2.35
C PHE A 138 1.81 -20.15 -2.20
N SER A 139 2.28 -20.81 -1.14
CA SER A 139 2.00 -22.23 -0.93
C SER A 139 0.54 -22.47 -0.57
N GLY A 140 -0.03 -21.65 0.32
CA GLY A 140 -1.44 -21.75 0.67
C GLY A 140 -2.37 -21.45 -0.50
N LEU A 141 -2.05 -20.41 -1.30
CA LEU A 141 -2.81 -20.10 -2.51
C LEU A 141 -2.68 -21.20 -3.57
N THR A 142 -1.46 -21.69 -3.85
CA THR A 142 -1.25 -22.81 -4.78
C THR A 142 -2.04 -24.03 -4.37
N ALA A 143 -2.01 -24.40 -3.09
CA ALA A 143 -2.78 -25.52 -2.58
C ALA A 143 -4.29 -25.33 -2.77
N ALA A 144 -4.83 -24.15 -2.43
CA ALA A 144 -6.24 -23.83 -2.65
C ALA A 144 -6.62 -23.84 -4.14
N MET A 145 -5.75 -23.31 -5.02
CA MET A 145 -5.97 -23.34 -6.47
C MET A 145 -5.98 -24.77 -7.01
N LEU A 146 -5.08 -25.64 -6.54
CA LEU A 146 -5.05 -27.06 -6.93
C LEU A 146 -6.29 -27.84 -6.45
N GLU A 147 -6.93 -27.41 -5.36
CA GLU A 147 -8.21 -27.98 -4.91
C GLU A 147 -9.41 -27.49 -5.74
N ALA A 148 -9.35 -26.26 -6.26
CA ALA A 148 -10.50 -25.59 -6.90
C ALA A 148 -10.48 -25.59 -8.44
N TYR A 149 -9.32 -25.73 -9.07
CA TYR A 149 -9.14 -25.55 -10.52
C TYR A 149 -8.33 -26.70 -11.15
N PRO A 150 -8.47 -26.92 -12.48
CA PRO A 150 -7.66 -27.89 -13.21
C PRO A 150 -6.17 -27.56 -13.14
N ARG A 151 -5.34 -28.59 -12.95
CA ARG A 151 -3.88 -28.44 -12.73
C ARG A 151 -3.18 -27.74 -13.91
N GLU A 152 -3.65 -27.98 -15.12
CA GLU A 152 -3.17 -27.37 -16.37
C GLU A 152 -3.48 -25.86 -16.51
N GLU A 153 -4.32 -25.32 -15.62
CA GLU A 153 -4.59 -23.89 -15.48
C GLU A 153 -3.85 -23.29 -14.28
N VAL A 154 -3.73 -24.06 -13.19
CA VAL A 154 -3.05 -23.62 -11.97
C VAL A 154 -1.57 -23.35 -12.20
N TRP A 155 -0.82 -24.28 -12.79
CA TRP A 155 0.63 -24.11 -12.90
C TRP A 155 1.08 -22.93 -13.78
N PRO A 156 0.42 -22.61 -14.91
CA PRO A 156 0.67 -21.36 -15.62
C PRO A 156 0.40 -20.10 -14.78
N ALA A 157 -0.67 -20.08 -13.97
CA ALA A 157 -0.95 -18.96 -13.07
C ALA A 157 0.08 -18.85 -11.93
N VAL A 158 0.51 -19.99 -11.38
CA VAL A 158 1.61 -20.07 -10.41
C VAL A 158 2.91 -19.59 -11.02
N ALA A 159 3.17 -19.82 -12.30
CA ALA A 159 4.35 -19.29 -12.99
C ALA A 159 4.35 -17.75 -12.97
N VAL A 160 3.20 -17.11 -13.24
CA VAL A 160 3.04 -15.65 -13.14
C VAL A 160 3.28 -15.17 -11.71
N MET A 161 2.67 -15.84 -10.73
CA MET A 161 2.86 -15.54 -9.30
C MET A 161 4.35 -15.59 -8.89
N LEU A 162 5.05 -16.65 -9.27
CA LEU A 162 6.47 -16.81 -8.98
C LEU A 162 7.31 -15.74 -9.69
N ARG A 163 6.99 -15.41 -10.95
CA ARG A 163 7.70 -14.36 -11.67
C ARG A 163 7.60 -13.04 -10.92
N VAL A 164 6.42 -12.65 -10.45
CA VAL A 164 6.25 -11.48 -9.58
C VAL A 164 7.11 -11.61 -8.32
N GLY A 165 7.04 -12.75 -7.61
CA GLY A 165 7.84 -13.00 -6.40
C GLY A 165 9.36 -12.87 -6.60
N THR A 166 9.90 -13.31 -7.75
CA THR A 166 11.35 -13.22 -8.01
C THR A 166 11.89 -11.79 -8.00
N PHE A 167 11.09 -10.80 -8.40
CA PHE A 167 11.46 -9.40 -8.33
C PHE A 167 11.42 -8.86 -6.89
N PHE A 168 10.41 -9.25 -6.12
CA PHE A 168 10.33 -8.88 -4.71
C PHE A 168 11.53 -9.42 -3.92
N ARG A 169 12.00 -10.64 -4.22
CA ARG A 169 13.24 -11.16 -3.66
C ARG A 169 14.42 -10.25 -3.98
N ALA A 170 14.59 -9.91 -5.25
CA ALA A 170 15.74 -9.12 -5.69
C ALA A 170 15.74 -7.72 -5.04
N GLY A 171 14.57 -7.12 -4.84
CA GLY A 171 14.43 -5.81 -4.20
C GLY A 171 14.47 -5.84 -2.67
N LYS A 172 14.31 -7.01 -2.04
CA LYS A 172 14.34 -7.15 -0.58
C LYS A 172 15.78 -7.14 -0.07
N THR A 173 16.16 -6.01 0.56
CA THR A 173 17.49 -5.83 1.14
C THR A 173 17.50 -5.66 2.67
N THR A 174 16.32 -5.63 3.31
CA THR A 174 16.16 -5.40 4.75
C THR A 174 14.94 -6.18 5.31
N THR A 175 14.47 -5.85 6.52
CA THR A 175 13.27 -6.47 7.14
C THR A 175 12.03 -5.62 6.88
N GLY A 176 11.07 -6.14 6.09
CA GLY A 176 9.90 -5.36 5.66
C GLY A 176 8.86 -6.20 4.94
N CYS A 177 7.63 -6.22 5.46
CA CYS A 177 6.55 -7.07 4.94
C CYS A 177 6.06 -6.59 3.57
N ASN A 178 6.32 -5.32 3.22
CA ASN A 178 6.08 -4.76 1.91
C ASN A 178 6.85 -5.46 0.78
N MET A 179 8.00 -6.09 1.08
CA MET A 179 8.76 -6.90 0.12
C MET A 179 8.70 -8.41 0.43
N GLU A 180 7.77 -8.82 1.30
CA GLU A 180 7.58 -10.22 1.73
C GLU A 180 6.09 -10.57 1.79
N GLY A 181 5.62 -11.11 2.92
CA GLY A 181 4.32 -11.74 3.07
C GLY A 181 3.13 -10.87 2.69
N LEU A 182 3.20 -9.54 2.88
CA LEU A 182 2.09 -8.66 2.52
C LEU A 182 2.20 -8.17 1.07
N GLY A 183 3.29 -7.50 0.69
CA GLY A 183 3.40 -6.88 -0.62
C GLY A 183 3.65 -7.87 -1.76
N ALA A 184 4.58 -8.80 -1.58
CA ALA A 184 4.85 -9.86 -2.57
C ALA A 184 3.67 -10.84 -2.62
N GLY A 185 3.15 -11.22 -1.44
CA GLY A 185 1.95 -12.04 -1.31
C GLY A 185 0.73 -11.46 -2.04
N ALA A 186 0.41 -10.18 -1.84
CA ALA A 186 -0.74 -9.54 -2.46
C ALA A 186 -0.57 -9.39 -3.97
N SER A 187 0.61 -8.97 -4.41
CA SER A 187 0.94 -8.79 -5.82
C SER A 187 0.90 -10.12 -6.59
N GLY A 188 1.52 -11.16 -6.03
CA GLY A 188 1.51 -12.51 -6.62
C GLY A 188 0.11 -13.12 -6.65
N THR A 189 -0.67 -12.94 -5.59
CA THR A 189 -2.08 -13.38 -5.54
C THR A 189 -2.91 -12.68 -6.61
N ALA A 190 -2.82 -11.35 -6.73
CA ALA A 190 -3.53 -10.59 -7.74
C ALA A 190 -3.20 -11.09 -9.16
N ALA A 191 -1.90 -11.29 -9.44
CA ALA A 191 -1.45 -11.75 -10.74
C ALA A 191 -1.95 -13.15 -11.08
N ALA A 192 -1.87 -14.09 -10.13
CA ALA A 192 -2.34 -15.47 -10.30
C ALA A 192 -3.85 -15.52 -10.58
N LEU A 193 -4.64 -14.77 -9.81
CA LEU A 193 -6.10 -14.80 -9.90
C LEU A 193 -6.61 -14.13 -11.18
N VAL A 194 -5.97 -13.05 -11.65
CA VAL A 194 -6.29 -12.47 -12.96
C VAL A 194 -5.94 -13.43 -14.09
N GLU A 195 -4.77 -14.07 -14.03
CA GLU A 195 -4.37 -15.07 -15.03
C GLU A 195 -5.35 -16.25 -15.05
N LEU A 196 -5.73 -16.80 -13.88
CA LEU A 196 -6.75 -17.87 -13.80
C LEU A 196 -8.10 -17.44 -14.38
N ALA A 197 -8.52 -16.20 -14.12
CA ALA A 197 -9.76 -15.65 -14.67
C ALA A 197 -9.70 -15.35 -16.18
N GLY A 198 -8.53 -15.54 -16.83
CA GLY A 198 -8.34 -15.29 -18.25
C GLY A 198 -8.16 -13.81 -18.61
N GLY A 199 -7.79 -12.96 -17.65
CA GLY A 199 -7.47 -11.56 -17.90
C GLY A 199 -6.23 -11.41 -18.78
N GLY A 200 -6.20 -10.34 -19.57
CA GLY A 200 -5.09 -9.96 -20.42
C GLY A 200 -3.96 -9.25 -19.66
N PRO A 201 -2.83 -8.95 -20.34
CA PRO A 201 -1.63 -8.41 -19.70
C PRO A 201 -1.84 -7.10 -18.95
N ARG A 202 -2.66 -6.19 -19.49
CA ARG A 202 -3.00 -4.92 -18.82
C ARG A 202 -3.79 -5.10 -17.53
N GLU A 203 -4.64 -6.12 -17.46
CA GLU A 203 -5.43 -6.41 -16.26
C GLU A 203 -4.54 -7.01 -15.18
N VAL A 204 -3.59 -7.87 -15.56
CA VAL A 204 -2.56 -8.41 -14.65
C VAL A 204 -1.71 -7.27 -14.09
N GLU A 205 -1.19 -6.39 -14.96
CA GLU A 205 -0.38 -5.24 -14.55
C GLU A 205 -1.15 -4.32 -13.58
N ARG A 206 -2.38 -3.95 -13.96
CA ARG A 206 -3.26 -3.12 -13.14
C ARG A 206 -3.53 -3.75 -11.77
N ALA A 207 -3.81 -5.05 -11.73
CA ALA A 207 -4.08 -5.76 -10.48
C ALA A 207 -2.86 -5.77 -9.55
N ILE A 208 -1.66 -6.00 -10.08
CA ILE A 208 -0.42 -5.94 -9.29
C ILE A 208 -0.22 -4.55 -8.70
N VAL A 209 -0.39 -3.49 -9.49
CA VAL A 209 -0.24 -2.10 -9.04
C VAL A 209 -1.23 -1.77 -7.91
N LEU A 210 -2.50 -2.17 -8.07
CA LEU A 210 -3.54 -1.97 -7.06
C LEU A 210 -3.23 -2.75 -5.76
N ALA A 211 -2.77 -4.00 -5.88
CA ALA A 211 -2.44 -4.85 -4.74
C ALA A 211 -1.21 -4.36 -3.97
N LEU A 212 -0.19 -3.85 -4.66
CA LEU A 212 1.05 -3.37 -4.08
C LEU A 212 0.88 -2.03 -3.35
N SER A 213 0.03 -1.14 -3.87
CA SER A 213 -0.20 0.22 -3.37
C SER A 213 -0.38 0.35 -1.85
N PRO A 214 -1.27 -0.40 -1.17
CA PRO A 214 -1.47 -0.28 0.28
C PRO A 214 -0.36 -0.92 1.13
N THR A 215 0.60 -1.60 0.50
CA THR A 215 1.62 -2.37 1.22
C THR A 215 2.95 -1.64 1.33
N ILE A 216 3.11 -0.50 0.63
CA ILE A 216 4.36 0.28 0.60
C ILE A 216 4.80 0.68 2.02
N SER A 217 6.08 0.51 2.30
CA SER A 217 6.72 0.83 3.60
C SER A 217 6.24 0.02 4.80
N VAL A 218 5.37 -0.98 4.65
CA VAL A 218 4.92 -1.81 5.77
C VAL A 218 6.09 -2.63 6.35
N PRO A 219 6.46 -2.43 7.63
CA PRO A 219 7.59 -3.12 8.26
C PRO A 219 7.24 -4.56 8.63
N CYS A 220 8.26 -5.44 8.66
CA CYS A 220 8.11 -6.85 9.07
C CYS A 220 8.37 -7.02 10.56
N THR A 221 9.58 -6.65 11.02
CA THR A 221 9.89 -6.53 12.44
C THR A 221 9.20 -5.29 12.98
N PRO A 222 8.55 -5.39 14.14
CA PRO A 222 8.60 -6.46 15.14
C PRO A 222 7.43 -7.47 15.13
N ARG A 223 6.64 -7.51 14.08
CA ARG A 223 5.41 -8.33 14.02
C ARG A 223 5.69 -9.84 13.98
N VAL A 224 6.89 -10.23 13.55
CA VAL A 224 7.39 -11.61 13.63
C VAL A 224 7.93 -11.99 15.01
N MET A 225 7.91 -11.07 15.98
CA MET A 225 8.31 -11.33 17.37
C MET A 225 7.15 -11.22 18.34
N VAL A 226 6.06 -10.56 17.94
CA VAL A 226 4.82 -10.45 18.74
C VAL A 226 3.82 -11.52 18.28
N PRO A 227 3.28 -12.34 19.20
CA PRO A 227 2.31 -13.38 18.86
C PRO A 227 1.12 -12.87 18.02
N GLY A 228 0.73 -13.63 17.01
CA GLY A 228 -0.45 -13.40 16.17
C GLY A 228 -0.33 -12.34 15.08
N LEU A 229 0.58 -11.35 15.18
CA LEU A 229 0.54 -10.16 14.32
C LEU A 229 0.92 -10.40 12.85
N CYS A 230 1.61 -11.49 12.54
CA CYS A 230 1.91 -11.88 11.16
C CYS A 230 0.68 -12.45 10.42
N ALA A 231 -0.29 -13.04 11.14
CA ALA A 231 -1.40 -13.77 10.53
C ALA A 231 -2.25 -12.90 9.60
N THR A 232 -2.57 -11.67 10.02
CA THR A 232 -3.37 -10.73 9.22
C THR A 232 -2.59 -10.12 8.06
N HIS A 233 -1.25 -10.14 8.09
CA HIS A 233 -0.44 -9.70 6.95
C HIS A 233 -0.50 -10.74 5.83
N ILE A 234 -0.18 -12.00 6.14
CA ILE A 234 -0.16 -13.07 5.13
C ILE A 234 -1.57 -13.49 4.69
N GLY A 235 -2.55 -13.52 5.60
CA GLY A 235 -3.96 -13.73 5.24
C GLY A 235 -4.55 -12.52 4.51
N GLY A 236 -4.24 -11.30 4.96
CA GLY A 236 -4.68 -10.07 4.33
C GLY A 236 -4.09 -9.85 2.94
N ALA A 237 -2.89 -10.39 2.66
CA ALA A 237 -2.31 -10.40 1.33
C ALA A 237 -3.23 -11.07 0.30
N LEU A 238 -3.86 -12.20 0.66
CA LEU A 238 -4.82 -12.88 -0.21
C LEU A 238 -6.06 -12.02 -0.47
N MET A 239 -6.57 -11.35 0.57
CA MET A 239 -7.75 -10.48 0.48
C MET A 239 -7.46 -9.25 -0.40
N LEU A 240 -6.29 -8.61 -0.22
CA LEU A 240 -5.84 -7.50 -1.05
C LEU A 240 -5.65 -7.92 -2.51
N GLY A 241 -5.03 -9.09 -2.74
CA GLY A 241 -4.83 -9.64 -4.07
C GLY A 241 -6.16 -9.94 -4.77
N GLN A 242 -7.11 -10.57 -4.07
CA GLN A 242 -8.45 -10.86 -4.59
C GLN A 242 -9.23 -9.58 -4.90
N LEU A 243 -9.20 -8.58 -4.02
CA LEU A 243 -9.83 -7.28 -4.26
C LEU A 243 -9.23 -6.60 -5.50
N ALA A 244 -7.91 -6.55 -5.60
CA ALA A 244 -7.22 -5.94 -6.72
C ALA A 244 -7.50 -6.64 -8.05
N ALA A 245 -7.50 -7.99 -8.07
CA ALA A 245 -7.88 -8.78 -9.22
C ALA A 245 -9.34 -8.50 -9.64
N GLY A 246 -10.27 -8.48 -8.68
CA GLY A 246 -11.67 -8.17 -8.93
C GLY A 246 -11.88 -6.77 -9.52
N LEU A 247 -11.22 -5.75 -8.96
CA LEU A 247 -11.27 -4.38 -9.48
C LEU A 247 -10.69 -4.29 -10.89
N ALA A 248 -9.58 -4.98 -11.15
CA ALA A 248 -8.93 -5.02 -12.46
C ALA A 248 -9.72 -5.81 -13.51
N LEU A 249 -10.52 -6.80 -13.14
CA LEU A 249 -11.31 -7.57 -14.11
C LEU A 249 -12.70 -6.98 -14.36
N LYS A 250 -13.31 -6.36 -13.34
CA LYS A 250 -14.74 -6.02 -13.35
C LYS A 250 -15.02 -4.54 -13.52
N THR A 251 -13.99 -3.70 -13.58
CA THR A 251 -14.17 -2.24 -13.61
C THR A 251 -13.25 -1.55 -14.61
N SER A 252 -13.61 -0.31 -14.95
CA SER A 252 -12.78 0.62 -15.72
C SER A 252 -11.90 1.48 -14.81
N ILE A 253 -11.55 1.03 -13.59
CA ILE A 253 -10.72 1.79 -12.67
C ILE A 253 -9.42 2.24 -13.38
N PRO A 254 -9.13 3.55 -13.44
CA PRO A 254 -7.95 4.04 -14.13
C PRO A 254 -6.71 3.77 -13.29
N VAL A 255 -5.75 3.04 -13.87
CA VAL A 255 -4.41 2.84 -13.30
C VAL A 255 -3.42 3.12 -14.41
N ASN A 256 -2.65 4.19 -14.23
CA ASN A 256 -1.70 4.70 -15.22
C ASN A 256 -0.24 4.64 -14.73
N VAL A 257 -0.01 4.07 -13.55
CA VAL A 257 1.34 3.87 -13.01
C VAL A 257 1.84 2.52 -13.53
N PRO A 258 2.96 2.47 -14.28
CA PRO A 258 3.55 1.21 -14.72
C PRO A 258 3.97 0.33 -13.53
N VAL A 259 3.89 -1.00 -13.68
CA VAL A 259 4.28 -1.93 -12.61
C VAL A 259 5.73 -1.76 -12.18
N ASP A 260 6.63 -1.49 -13.12
CA ASP A 260 8.06 -1.33 -12.83
C ASP A 260 8.33 -0.11 -11.94
N VAL A 261 7.55 0.97 -12.09
CA VAL A 261 7.62 2.15 -11.23
C VAL A 261 7.18 1.81 -9.81
N MET A 262 6.08 1.07 -9.66
CA MET A 262 5.57 0.67 -8.35
C MET A 262 6.49 -0.30 -7.63
N LEU A 263 7.08 -1.25 -8.36
CA LEU A 263 8.04 -2.20 -7.82
C LEU A 263 9.34 -1.51 -7.38
N ALA A 264 9.86 -0.58 -8.19
CA ALA A 264 11.02 0.22 -7.82
C ALA A 264 10.74 1.10 -6.59
N LEU A 265 9.55 1.71 -6.51
CA LEU A 265 9.09 2.45 -5.34
C LEU A 265 9.06 1.54 -4.10
N ALA A 266 8.48 0.35 -4.20
CA ALA A 266 8.40 -0.60 -3.08
C ALA A 266 9.79 -0.99 -2.56
N ALA A 267 10.73 -1.30 -3.46
CA ALA A 267 12.10 -1.64 -3.10
C ALA A 267 12.86 -0.47 -2.45
N ARG A 268 12.65 0.77 -2.93
CA ARG A 268 13.25 1.97 -2.32
C ARG A 268 12.64 2.29 -0.96
N ALA A 269 11.32 2.25 -0.86
CA ALA A 269 10.57 2.47 0.37
C ALA A 269 10.95 1.45 1.45
N HIS A 270 11.25 0.22 1.06
CA HIS A 270 11.75 -0.83 1.95
C HIS A 270 13.06 -0.43 2.66
N GLN A 271 14.02 0.13 1.92
CA GLN A 271 15.30 0.61 2.48
C GLN A 271 15.10 1.78 3.45
N VAL A 272 14.21 2.72 3.10
CA VAL A 272 13.87 3.86 3.97
C VAL A 272 13.16 3.38 5.23
N SER A 273 12.21 2.45 5.11
CA SER A 273 11.46 1.89 6.22
C SER A 273 12.37 1.24 7.27
N ALA A 274 13.40 0.50 6.85
CA ALA A 274 14.38 -0.09 7.75
C ALA A 274 15.13 0.93 8.62
N GLN A 275 15.37 2.14 8.09
CA GLN A 275 16.10 3.19 8.81
C GLN A 275 15.21 4.02 9.73
N TYR A 276 13.97 4.31 9.30
CA TYR A 276 13.13 5.31 9.98
C TYR A 276 11.85 4.75 10.60
N ILE A 277 11.29 3.66 10.06
CA ILE A 277 10.01 3.11 10.52
C ILE A 277 10.25 1.93 11.47
N VAL A 278 11.11 0.99 11.09
CA VAL A 278 11.37 -0.22 11.89
C VAL A 278 11.83 0.12 13.32
N PRO A 279 12.78 1.05 13.55
CA PRO A 279 13.20 1.41 14.91
C PRO A 279 12.06 1.99 15.75
N GLU A 280 11.23 2.86 15.17
CA GLU A 280 10.09 3.44 15.88
C GLU A 280 9.10 2.35 16.28
N VAL A 281 8.79 1.42 15.39
CA VAL A 281 7.85 0.32 15.68
C VAL A 281 8.42 -0.62 16.75
N ILE A 282 9.72 -0.93 16.71
CA ILE A 282 10.39 -1.69 17.78
C ILE A 282 10.22 -0.99 19.12
N SER A 283 10.39 0.34 19.17
CA SER A 283 10.31 1.11 20.42
C SER A 283 8.96 1.01 21.15
N TYR A 284 7.86 0.67 20.45
CA TYR A 284 6.56 0.43 21.07
C TYR A 284 6.24 -1.03 21.33
N MET A 285 6.96 -1.96 20.70
CA MET A 285 6.56 -3.36 20.67
C MET A 285 7.55 -4.29 21.37
N GLU A 286 8.78 -3.83 21.67
CA GLU A 286 9.86 -4.61 22.31
C GLU A 286 9.37 -5.34 23.57
N ALA A 287 8.55 -4.69 24.40
CA ALA A 287 7.96 -5.27 25.60
C ALA A 287 7.05 -6.49 25.38
N TYR A 288 6.62 -6.74 24.15
CA TYR A 288 5.73 -7.84 23.78
C TYR A 288 6.43 -8.90 22.93
N PHE A 289 7.74 -8.78 22.72
CA PHE A 289 8.49 -9.79 21.98
C PHE A 289 8.55 -11.07 22.78
N LYS A 290 8.37 -12.19 22.10
CA LYS A 290 8.57 -13.50 22.70
C LYS A 290 10.06 -13.73 22.93
N SER A 291 10.46 -13.91 24.19
CA SER A 291 11.82 -14.29 24.57
C SER A 291 11.97 -15.80 24.74
N ASP A 292 13.22 -16.27 24.71
CA ASP A 292 13.58 -17.64 25.02
C ASP A 292 14.71 -17.63 26.06
N PRO A 293 14.45 -18.05 27.32
CA PRO A 293 15.47 -18.05 28.36
C PRO A 293 16.74 -18.84 28.00
N ARG A 294 16.63 -19.79 27.07
CA ARG A 294 17.79 -20.54 26.56
C ARG A 294 18.71 -19.67 25.70
N VAL A 295 18.16 -18.69 25.00
CA VAL A 295 18.90 -17.69 24.22
C VAL A 295 19.35 -16.54 25.13
N ASP A 296 18.46 -16.06 26.01
CA ASP A 296 18.74 -14.90 26.86
C ASP A 296 19.98 -15.11 27.74
N ARG A 297 20.32 -16.35 28.11
CA ARG A 297 21.54 -16.65 28.89
C ARG A 297 22.85 -16.16 28.24
N TYR A 298 22.86 -15.95 26.92
CA TYR A 298 24.02 -15.49 26.15
C TYR A 298 24.08 -13.98 25.99
N ILE A 299 23.06 -13.25 26.47
CA ILE A 299 23.02 -11.80 26.46
C ILE A 299 23.65 -11.28 27.75
N GLU A 300 24.46 -10.22 27.65
CA GLU A 300 25.06 -9.56 28.80
C GLU A 300 23.98 -9.01 29.76
N GLU A 301 24.18 -9.14 31.07
CA GLU A 301 23.19 -8.69 32.07
C GLU A 301 22.91 -7.19 31.98
N GLN A 302 23.90 -6.38 31.61
CA GLN A 302 23.71 -4.95 31.38
C GLN A 302 22.69 -4.69 30.26
N VAL A 303 22.80 -5.38 29.13
CA VAL A 303 21.89 -5.23 27.98
C VAL A 303 20.46 -5.63 28.37
N LYS A 304 20.30 -6.71 29.13
CA LYS A 304 18.98 -7.14 29.63
C LYS A 304 18.36 -6.12 30.58
N GLU A 305 19.17 -5.52 31.45
CA GLU A 305 18.68 -4.50 32.39
C GLU A 305 18.26 -3.23 31.65
N GLU A 306 19.05 -2.77 30.67
CA GLU A 306 18.69 -1.66 29.79
C GLU A 306 17.40 -1.95 29.02
N GLU A 307 17.24 -3.18 28.50
CA GLU A 307 16.01 -3.62 27.83
C GLU A 307 14.80 -3.62 28.79
N ARG A 308 14.93 -4.19 29.99
CA ARG A 308 13.87 -4.16 31.01
C ARG A 308 13.43 -2.74 31.37
N GLN A 309 14.39 -1.82 31.50
CA GLN A 309 14.11 -0.42 31.81
C GLN A 309 13.34 0.27 30.67
N ARG A 310 13.73 0.04 29.42
CA ARG A 310 12.96 0.52 28.25
C ARG A 310 11.55 -0.04 28.29
N GLN A 311 11.41 -1.36 28.37
CA GLN A 311 10.13 -2.08 28.34
C GLN A 311 9.16 -1.63 29.43
N ALA A 312 9.65 -1.37 30.65
CA ALA A 312 8.81 -0.98 31.80
C ALA A 312 8.04 0.34 31.59
N THR A 313 8.52 1.22 30.69
CA THR A 313 7.91 2.54 30.47
C THR A 313 7.01 2.60 29.24
N ILE A 314 7.10 1.63 28.32
CA ILE A 314 6.41 1.65 27.01
C ILE A 314 4.89 1.78 27.17
N ALA A 315 4.29 0.96 28.03
CA ALA A 315 2.83 0.96 28.22
C ALA A 315 2.31 2.29 28.79
N THR A 316 3.07 2.91 29.71
CA THR A 316 2.73 4.22 30.29
C THR A 316 2.86 5.32 29.24
N ARG A 317 3.99 5.39 28.53
CA ARG A 317 4.20 6.35 27.44
C ARG A 317 3.10 6.24 26.38
N ALA A 318 2.82 5.03 25.90
CA ALA A 318 1.78 4.79 24.91
C ALA A 318 0.39 5.22 25.41
N ARG A 319 0.08 4.98 26.69
CA ARG A 319 -1.18 5.44 27.29
C ARG A 319 -1.27 6.96 27.36
N GLU A 320 -0.20 7.65 27.74
CA GLU A 320 -0.16 9.12 27.76
C GLU A 320 -0.35 9.72 26.36
N GLU A 321 0.30 9.14 25.35
CA GLU A 321 0.13 9.56 23.95
C GLU A 321 -1.31 9.32 23.46
N VAL A 322 -1.88 8.14 23.72
CA VAL A 322 -3.27 7.84 23.35
C VAL A 322 -4.28 8.69 24.11
N SER A 323 -4.02 9.05 25.37
CA SER A 323 -4.87 9.99 26.13
C SER A 323 -4.91 11.36 25.45
N ARG A 324 -3.77 11.88 24.99
CA ARG A 324 -3.73 13.13 24.21
C ARG A 324 -4.50 13.01 22.89
N LEU A 325 -4.46 11.86 22.23
CA LEU A 325 -5.28 11.61 21.04
C LEU A 325 -6.78 11.58 21.37
N ALA A 326 -7.15 10.99 22.50
CA ALA A 326 -8.54 10.90 22.96
C ALA A 326 -9.11 12.29 23.30
N GLU A 327 -8.30 13.20 23.85
CA GLU A 327 -8.69 14.60 24.07
C GLU A 327 -9.01 15.36 22.77
N LEU A 328 -8.38 14.95 21.66
CA LEU A 328 -8.58 15.53 20.33
C LEU A 328 -9.62 14.77 19.48
N ALA A 329 -10.18 13.68 20.01
CA ALA A 329 -11.14 12.85 19.28
C ALA A 329 -12.53 13.50 19.28
N ASN A 330 -13.19 13.45 18.13
CA ASN A 330 -14.57 13.92 18.01
C ASN A 330 -15.52 13.08 18.90
N PRO A 331 -16.56 13.70 19.48
CA PRO A 331 -17.58 12.95 20.21
C PRO A 331 -18.30 11.99 19.26
N VAL A 332 -18.73 10.84 19.79
CA VAL A 332 -19.43 9.81 19.00
C VAL A 332 -20.75 10.31 18.40
N THR A 333 -21.34 11.36 18.96
CA THR A 333 -22.56 12.01 18.44
C THR A 333 -22.30 12.94 17.26
N GLU A 334 -21.05 13.38 17.06
CA GLU A 334 -20.62 14.21 15.92
C GLU A 334 -19.26 13.71 15.38
N PRO A 335 -19.18 12.45 14.89
CA PRO A 335 -17.91 11.82 14.58
C PRO A 335 -17.28 12.34 13.27
N PHE A 336 -18.09 12.94 12.39
CA PHE A 336 -17.67 13.41 11.07
C PHE A 336 -17.35 14.90 11.07
N GLY A 337 -16.24 15.27 10.42
CA GLY A 337 -15.91 16.67 10.16
C GLY A 337 -16.72 17.27 9.00
N GLU A 338 -16.34 18.48 8.58
CA GLU A 338 -16.96 19.18 7.45
C GLU A 338 -16.97 18.33 6.16
N VAL A 339 -18.02 18.50 5.34
CA VAL A 339 -18.12 17.81 4.03
C VAL A 339 -17.00 18.29 3.11
N ILE A 340 -16.25 17.35 2.54
CA ILE A 340 -15.10 17.65 1.67
C ILE A 340 -15.29 17.02 0.29
N VAL A 341 -15.28 17.88 -0.73
CA VAL A 341 -15.24 17.51 -2.15
C VAL A 341 -13.78 17.37 -2.60
N GLY A 342 -13.49 16.45 -3.53
CA GLY A 342 -12.13 16.26 -4.08
C GLY A 342 -11.30 15.14 -3.42
N GLY A 343 -11.90 14.36 -2.51
CA GLY A 343 -11.38 13.05 -2.10
C GLY A 343 -10.24 13.03 -1.08
N SER A 344 -9.82 14.17 -0.52
CA SER A 344 -8.81 14.20 0.55
C SER A 344 -9.03 15.36 1.51
N SER A 345 -9.28 15.06 2.78
CA SER A 345 -9.50 16.07 3.82
C SER A 345 -8.25 16.88 4.15
N GLN A 346 -7.09 16.22 4.15
CA GLN A 346 -5.80 16.87 4.30
C GLN A 346 -5.46 17.66 3.04
N ALA A 347 -5.60 17.07 1.85
CA ALA A 347 -5.17 17.76 0.65
C ALA A 347 -6.09 18.91 0.25
N VAL A 348 -7.41 18.82 0.47
CA VAL A 348 -8.38 19.81 -0.03
C VAL A 348 -8.99 20.65 1.08
N GLY A 349 -9.50 20.02 2.15
CA GLY A 349 -10.22 20.72 3.21
C GLY A 349 -9.37 21.80 3.90
N SER A 350 -8.21 21.41 4.42
CA SER A 350 -7.33 22.33 5.17
C SER A 350 -6.84 23.54 4.33
N PRO A 351 -6.35 23.34 3.08
CA PRO A 351 -5.99 24.48 2.22
C PRO A 351 -7.18 25.35 1.82
N THR A 352 -8.36 24.77 1.59
CA THR A 352 -9.58 25.53 1.31
C THR A 352 -9.96 26.40 2.51
N ASN A 353 -9.88 25.88 3.72
CA ASN A 353 -10.14 26.64 4.95
C ASN A 353 -9.13 27.78 5.17
N THR A 354 -7.86 27.57 4.81
CA THR A 354 -6.86 28.65 4.77
C THR A 354 -7.29 29.77 3.83
N ALA A 355 -7.77 29.42 2.64
CA ALA A 355 -8.26 30.37 1.65
C ALA A 355 -9.55 31.08 2.08
N ARG A 356 -10.49 30.38 2.73
CA ARG A 356 -11.73 30.96 3.27
C ARG A 356 -11.45 31.98 4.37
N ILE A 357 -10.47 31.72 5.23
CA ILE A 357 -10.03 32.70 6.23
C ILE A 357 -9.47 33.94 5.51
N ALA A 358 -8.63 33.76 4.49
CA ALA A 358 -8.10 34.87 3.71
C ALA A 358 -9.24 35.68 3.03
N HIS A 359 -10.22 35.00 2.44
CA HIS A 359 -11.39 35.64 1.85
C HIS A 359 -12.20 36.43 2.89
N ALA A 360 -12.42 35.86 4.07
CA ALA A 360 -13.17 36.50 5.15
C ALA A 360 -12.47 37.74 5.74
N LEU A 361 -11.16 37.89 5.50
CA LEU A 361 -10.35 39.05 5.86
C LEU A 361 -10.22 40.06 4.70
N ALA A 362 -10.47 39.63 3.46
CA ALA A 362 -10.36 40.46 2.27
C ALA A 362 -11.42 41.56 2.21
N GLN A 363 -11.03 42.72 1.68
CA GLN A 363 -11.92 43.83 1.40
C GLN A 363 -11.71 44.28 -0.05
N GLY A 364 -12.78 44.72 -0.71
CA GLY A 364 -12.71 45.08 -2.12
C GLY A 364 -12.59 43.89 -3.07
N GLU A 365 -12.43 44.19 -4.35
CA GLU A 365 -12.39 43.17 -5.41
C GLU A 365 -11.03 42.45 -5.42
N ILE A 366 -11.06 41.11 -5.47
CA ILE A 366 -9.86 40.27 -5.56
C ILE A 366 -9.31 40.34 -6.98
N LYS A 367 -8.02 40.65 -7.12
CA LYS A 367 -7.33 40.76 -8.42
C LYS A 367 -6.30 39.65 -8.63
N LYS A 368 -5.68 39.15 -7.56
CA LYS A 368 -4.68 38.08 -7.63
C LYS A 368 -4.76 37.15 -6.43
N VAL A 369 -4.59 35.85 -6.69
CA VAL A 369 -4.47 34.80 -5.67
C VAL A 369 -3.09 34.16 -5.79
N ILE A 370 -2.30 34.20 -4.72
CA ILE A 370 -1.00 33.51 -4.63
C ILE A 370 -1.15 32.34 -3.66
N ILE A 371 -0.83 31.15 -4.14
CA ILE A 371 -0.95 29.89 -3.42
C ILE A 371 0.45 29.31 -3.21
N GLU A 372 0.90 29.19 -1.97
CA GLU A 372 2.18 28.56 -1.62
C GLU A 372 1.91 27.27 -0.86
N LEU A 373 2.42 26.15 -1.37
CA LEU A 373 2.18 24.81 -0.83
C LEU A 373 3.50 24.07 -0.61
N TYR A 374 3.63 23.38 0.52
CA TYR A 374 4.73 22.42 0.73
C TYR A 374 4.67 21.25 -0.28
N PRO A 375 5.77 20.48 -0.48
CA PRO A 375 5.90 19.59 -1.64
C PRO A 375 4.78 18.55 -1.77
N GLU A 376 4.27 18.01 -0.65
CA GLU A 376 3.17 17.03 -0.68
C GLU A 376 1.84 17.64 -1.18
N LEU A 377 1.49 18.85 -0.72
CA LEU A 377 0.30 19.54 -1.21
C LEU A 377 0.51 20.05 -2.63
N PHE A 378 1.71 20.52 -2.97
CA PHE A 378 2.02 20.95 -4.32
C PHE A 378 1.91 19.78 -5.33
N ALA A 379 2.31 18.57 -4.95
CA ALA A 379 2.11 17.36 -5.74
C ALA A 379 0.61 17.02 -5.95
N ARG A 380 -0.26 17.42 -5.01
CA ARG A 380 -1.73 17.23 -5.06
C ARG A 380 -2.49 18.43 -5.63
N ARG A 381 -1.82 19.36 -6.30
CA ARG A 381 -2.41 20.60 -6.84
C ARG A 381 -3.65 20.41 -7.71
N ALA A 382 -3.75 19.29 -8.42
CA ALA A 382 -4.90 18.98 -9.27
C ALA A 382 -6.22 18.88 -8.49
N ILE A 383 -6.19 18.49 -7.21
CA ILE A 383 -7.38 18.37 -6.36
C ILE A 383 -7.51 19.52 -5.37
N ASN A 384 -6.42 20.16 -4.95
CA ASN A 384 -6.50 21.19 -3.91
C ASN A 384 -6.63 22.61 -4.44
N VAL A 385 -6.05 22.94 -5.60
CA VAL A 385 -6.12 24.29 -6.16
C VAL A 385 -7.56 24.70 -6.46
N PRO A 386 -8.44 23.84 -7.04
CA PRO A 386 -9.86 24.20 -7.18
C PRO A 386 -10.51 24.55 -5.85
N GLY A 387 -10.25 23.78 -4.79
CA GLY A 387 -10.72 24.04 -3.43
C GLY A 387 -10.20 25.37 -2.87
N ILE A 388 -8.90 25.63 -3.01
CA ILE A 388 -8.27 26.89 -2.57
C ILE A 388 -8.88 28.08 -3.31
N LEU A 389 -9.07 27.98 -4.62
CA LEU A 389 -9.64 29.06 -5.43
C LEU A 389 -11.11 29.33 -5.09
N MET A 390 -11.94 28.30 -4.91
CA MET A 390 -13.34 28.54 -4.49
C MET A 390 -13.41 29.17 -3.10
N GLY A 391 -12.53 28.76 -2.18
CA GLY A 391 -12.44 29.35 -0.85
C GLY A 391 -11.94 30.79 -0.88
N ALA A 392 -10.95 31.09 -1.72
CA ALA A 392 -10.37 32.41 -1.89
C ALA A 392 -11.31 33.40 -2.59
N ILE A 393 -12.00 32.96 -3.65
CA ILE A 393 -12.79 33.83 -4.53
C ILE A 393 -14.21 33.99 -4.01
N TYR A 394 -14.85 32.89 -3.59
CA TYR A 394 -16.27 32.87 -3.21
C TYR A 394 -16.49 32.76 -1.69
N GLY A 395 -15.44 32.50 -0.90
CA GLY A 395 -15.59 32.19 0.52
C GLY A 395 -16.24 30.82 0.78
N SER A 396 -16.44 30.01 -0.28
CA SER A 396 -17.21 28.78 -0.22
C SER A 396 -16.49 27.69 0.58
N SER A 397 -17.28 26.95 1.37
CA SER A 397 -16.87 25.70 2.02
C SER A 397 -16.67 24.59 1.00
N THR A 398 -15.83 23.59 1.31
CA THR A 398 -15.74 22.35 0.53
C THR A 398 -17.04 21.55 0.43
N ALA A 399 -18.07 21.88 1.23
CA ALA A 399 -19.43 21.36 1.08
C ALA A 399 -20.11 21.83 -0.23
N ASP A 400 -19.68 22.97 -0.78
CA ASP A 400 -20.21 23.52 -2.02
C ASP A 400 -19.57 22.84 -3.25
N SER A 401 -20.06 21.64 -3.57
CA SER A 401 -19.58 20.86 -4.70
C SER A 401 -19.80 21.52 -6.06
N GLN A 402 -20.69 22.51 -6.16
CA GLN A 402 -20.94 23.21 -7.41
C GLN A 402 -19.85 24.24 -7.68
N SER A 403 -19.46 25.00 -6.65
CA SER A 403 -18.35 25.96 -6.75
C SER A 403 -17.03 25.26 -7.05
N TYR A 404 -16.77 24.11 -6.42
CA TYR A 404 -15.58 23.31 -6.70
C TYR A 404 -15.47 22.90 -8.18
N ARG A 405 -16.59 22.55 -8.82
CA ARG A 405 -16.62 22.13 -10.23
C ARG A 405 -16.45 23.29 -11.21
N ARG A 406 -17.07 24.44 -10.90
CA ARG A 406 -17.15 25.58 -11.83
C ARG A 406 -15.97 26.54 -11.72
N VAL A 407 -15.30 26.64 -10.57
CA VAL A 407 -14.28 27.68 -10.33
C VAL A 407 -13.16 27.68 -11.38
N MET A 408 -12.72 26.51 -11.83
CA MET A 408 -11.67 26.41 -12.85
C MET A 408 -12.14 26.86 -14.24
N GLU A 409 -13.42 26.71 -14.56
CA GLU A 409 -14.02 27.16 -15.82
C GLU A 409 -14.36 28.66 -15.80
N GLU A 410 -14.69 29.20 -14.63
CA GLU A 410 -15.06 30.60 -14.43
C GLU A 410 -13.84 31.52 -14.29
N LEU A 411 -12.72 31.02 -13.75
CA LEU A 411 -11.50 31.79 -13.50
C LEU A 411 -11.05 32.68 -14.68
N PRO A 412 -11.01 32.20 -15.95
CA PRO A 412 -10.62 33.05 -17.08
C PRO A 412 -11.55 34.24 -17.32
N ARG A 413 -12.82 34.14 -16.91
CA ARG A 413 -13.84 35.20 -17.08
C ARG A 413 -13.78 36.24 -15.96
N LEU A 414 -13.25 35.86 -14.80
CA LEU A 414 -13.15 36.74 -13.64
C LEU A 414 -11.98 37.72 -13.72
N GLY A 415 -11.02 37.51 -14.63
CA GLY A 415 -9.83 38.36 -14.76
C GLY A 415 -8.91 38.32 -13.54
N ILE A 416 -9.00 37.26 -12.73
CA ILE A 416 -8.19 37.06 -11.53
C ILE A 416 -6.90 36.33 -11.92
N GLU A 417 -5.75 36.92 -11.58
CA GLU A 417 -4.45 36.28 -11.75
C GLU A 417 -4.23 35.20 -10.67
N VAL A 418 -3.69 34.05 -11.05
CA VAL A 418 -3.38 32.96 -10.11
C VAL A 418 -1.92 32.57 -10.24
N GLU A 419 -1.20 32.59 -9.11
CA GLU A 419 0.20 32.19 -9.00
C GLU A 419 0.33 31.04 -8.00
N ILE A 420 0.93 29.92 -8.41
CA ILE A 420 1.07 28.71 -7.58
C ILE A 420 2.55 28.42 -7.39
N LYS A 421 2.99 28.34 -6.14
CA LYS A 421 4.40 28.16 -5.74
C LYS A 421 4.58 26.93 -4.87
N GLU A 422 5.68 26.25 -5.09
CA GLU A 422 6.17 25.23 -4.18
C GLU A 422 7.02 25.89 -3.08
N ALA A 423 6.67 25.63 -1.82
CA ALA A 423 7.43 26.04 -0.64
C ALA A 423 8.21 24.85 -0.09
N ARG A 424 9.37 25.10 0.52
CA ARG A 424 10.20 24.04 1.14
C ARG A 424 9.82 23.73 2.58
N GLU A 425 9.09 24.63 3.23
CA GLU A 425 8.75 24.48 4.64
C GLU A 425 7.73 23.34 4.83
N PRO A 426 7.99 22.37 5.73
CA PRO A 426 7.08 21.26 5.96
C PRO A 426 5.68 21.73 6.36
N GLN A 427 4.66 21.07 5.81
CA GLN A 427 3.25 21.30 6.12
C GLN A 427 2.71 22.69 5.80
N LEU A 428 3.52 23.58 5.20
CA LEU A 428 3.10 24.94 4.86
C LEU A 428 1.97 24.97 3.85
N GLN A 429 0.94 25.73 4.17
CA GLN A 429 -0.07 26.19 3.22
C GLN A 429 -0.26 27.69 3.48
N ARG A 430 -0.01 28.50 2.46
CA ARG A 430 -0.19 29.95 2.56
C ARG A 430 -0.98 30.45 1.36
N VAL A 431 -1.97 31.27 1.65
CA VAL A 431 -2.82 31.92 0.64
C VAL A 431 -2.70 33.42 0.82
N THR A 432 -2.29 34.12 -0.24
CA THR A 432 -2.27 35.58 -0.30
C THR A 432 -3.31 36.04 -1.32
N LEU A 433 -4.10 37.03 -0.94
CA LEU A 433 -5.04 37.74 -1.82
C LEU A 433 -4.56 39.17 -2.01
N GLU A 434 -4.39 39.58 -3.26
CA GLU A 434 -4.24 41.00 -3.60
C GLU A 434 -5.58 41.54 -4.06
N THR A 435 -6.02 42.61 -3.40
CA THR A 435 -7.34 43.21 -3.59
C THR A 435 -7.21 44.69 -3.90
N GLY A 436 -8.29 45.31 -4.38
CA GLY A 436 -8.36 46.76 -4.53
C GLY A 436 -8.15 47.57 -3.24
N ALA A 437 -8.33 46.95 -2.06
CA ALA A 437 -8.15 47.60 -0.76
C ALA A 437 -6.82 47.26 -0.06
N GLY A 438 -6.00 46.40 -0.65
CA GLY A 438 -4.70 45.99 -0.10
C GLY A 438 -4.45 44.49 -0.15
N ARG A 439 -3.49 44.04 0.66
CA ARG A 439 -3.03 42.65 0.69
C ARG A 439 -3.53 41.94 1.94
N VAL A 440 -4.02 40.72 1.75
CA VAL A 440 -4.40 39.79 2.83
C VAL A 440 -3.59 38.51 2.67
N MET A 441 -3.17 37.91 3.78
CA MET A 441 -2.41 36.68 3.78
C MET A 441 -2.81 35.83 4.98
N VAL A 442 -2.94 34.53 4.77
CA VAL A 442 -3.05 33.54 5.85
C VAL A 442 -1.96 32.51 5.65
N ASP A 443 -1.14 32.32 6.69
CA ASP A 443 -0.09 31.32 6.78
C ASP A 443 -0.47 30.28 7.83
N ALA A 444 -0.55 29.03 7.40
CA ALA A 444 -0.94 27.92 8.26
C ALA A 444 -0.10 26.67 8.01
N ARG A 445 -0.17 25.74 8.97
CA ARG A 445 0.31 24.36 8.81
C ARG A 445 -0.87 23.42 8.68
N ASN A 446 -0.79 22.50 7.73
CA ASN A 446 -1.83 21.50 7.48
C ASN A 446 -1.88 20.47 8.62
N ARG A 447 -3.10 20.13 9.09
CA ARG A 447 -3.33 19.19 10.21
C ARG A 447 -4.32 18.07 9.86
N GLY A 448 -4.68 17.93 8.59
CA GLY A 448 -5.62 16.91 8.13
C GLY A 448 -7.06 17.15 8.61
N GLY A 449 -8.03 16.51 7.94
CA GLY A 449 -9.44 16.59 8.38
C GLY A 449 -10.08 17.96 8.23
N GLY A 450 -9.57 18.84 7.36
CA GLY A 450 -10.04 20.23 7.26
C GLY A 450 -9.45 21.21 8.29
N ARG A 451 -8.66 20.70 9.25
CA ARG A 451 -8.07 21.48 10.36
C ARG A 451 -6.73 22.08 9.97
N LEU A 452 -6.38 23.20 10.60
CA LEU A 452 -5.11 23.88 10.37
C LEU A 452 -4.54 24.50 11.65
N ALA A 453 -3.22 24.66 11.70
CA ALA A 453 -2.55 25.44 12.73
C ALA A 453 -2.19 26.82 12.17
N LEU A 454 -2.76 27.88 12.74
CA LEU A 454 -2.53 29.24 12.26
C LEU A 454 -1.19 29.79 12.79
N ILE A 455 -0.28 30.09 11.86
CA ILE A 455 1.06 30.61 12.16
C ILE A 455 1.03 32.13 12.16
N ASP A 456 0.60 32.74 11.06
CA ASP A 456 0.56 34.19 10.90
C ASP A 456 -0.54 34.62 9.92
N ALA A 457 -0.96 35.88 9.98
CA ALA A 457 -1.91 36.44 9.03
C ALA A 457 -1.80 37.97 8.90
N ILE A 458 -2.12 38.47 7.72
CA ILE A 458 -2.30 39.90 7.42
C ILE A 458 -3.81 40.12 7.24
N PRO A 459 -4.45 41.06 7.98
CA PRO A 459 -3.83 42.13 8.77
C PRO A 459 -3.33 41.73 10.16
N SER A 460 -3.88 40.69 10.79
CA SER A 460 -3.34 40.13 12.04
C SER A 460 -3.78 38.69 12.28
N ARG A 461 -3.01 37.96 13.09
CA ARG A 461 -3.33 36.61 13.54
C ARG A 461 -4.64 36.55 14.33
N GLU A 462 -4.92 37.55 15.17
CA GLU A 462 -6.16 37.63 15.96
C GLU A 462 -7.39 37.75 15.05
N ALA A 463 -7.29 38.54 13.98
CA ALA A 463 -8.37 38.68 13.00
C ALA A 463 -8.63 37.35 12.28
N ALA A 464 -7.58 36.64 11.89
CA ALA A 464 -7.70 35.30 11.30
C ALA A 464 -8.33 34.28 12.26
N LEU A 465 -7.98 34.29 13.55
CA LEU A 465 -8.60 33.44 14.57
C LEU A 465 -10.09 33.77 14.79
N ALA A 466 -10.46 35.04 14.74
CA ALA A 466 -11.86 35.45 14.82
C ALA A 466 -12.64 35.02 13.58
N ALA A 467 -12.06 35.15 12.39
CA ALA A 467 -12.64 34.70 11.13
C ALA A 467 -12.83 33.16 11.13
N ALA A 468 -11.81 32.40 11.55
CA ALA A 468 -11.89 30.95 11.66
C ALA A 468 -13.04 30.50 12.58
N ARG A 469 -13.17 31.11 13.77
CA ARG A 469 -14.28 30.83 14.70
C ARG A 469 -15.65 31.10 14.10
N ARG A 470 -15.81 32.23 13.40
CA ARG A 470 -17.06 32.57 12.71
C ARG A 470 -17.41 31.57 11.60
N LEU A 471 -16.39 31.04 10.92
CA LEU A 471 -16.55 30.08 9.83
C LEU A 471 -16.69 28.63 10.32
N GLY A 472 -16.57 28.37 11.63
CA GLY A 472 -16.57 27.01 12.18
C GLY A 472 -15.33 26.19 11.80
N ILE A 473 -14.19 26.85 11.56
CA ILE A 473 -12.94 26.20 11.17
C ILE A 473 -12.13 25.86 12.42
N ASP A 474 -11.84 24.57 12.60
CA ASP A 474 -11.03 24.06 13.70
C ASP A 474 -9.55 24.44 13.56
N ILE A 475 -9.08 25.21 14.55
CA ILE A 475 -7.69 25.57 14.72
C ILE A 475 -7.07 24.68 15.79
N VAL A 476 -6.05 23.92 15.41
CA VAL A 476 -5.30 23.03 16.33
C VAL A 476 -3.83 23.47 16.44
N PRO A 477 -3.10 23.05 17.48
CA PRO A 477 -1.69 23.41 17.67
C PRO A 477 -0.76 23.06 16.49
#